data_AF-A0A952X7T7-F1
#
_entry.id   AF-A0A952X7T7-F1
#
_cell.length_a   1.000
_cell.length_b   1.000
_cell.length_c   1.000
_cell.angle_alpha   90.00
_cell.angle_beta   90.00
_cell.angle_gamma   90.00
#
_symmetry.space_group_name_H-M   'P 1'
#
loop_
_entity.id
_entity.type
_entity.pdbx_description
1 polymer ?
#
loop_
_entity_poly.entity_id
_entity_poly.type
_entity_poly.pdbx_seq_one_letter_code
_entity_poly.pdbx_strand_id
1 'polypeptide(L)' 'MNIQSHLDNLIRKHKSLDKEIKRIETGAFTAEARLHELKKRKLQVKDEITDFSKRTNVR' A
#
# COMPACT_ATOMS: atom_id res chain seq x y z
N MET A 1 18.76 -12.49 0.57
CA MET A 1 17.77 -11.40 0.43
C MET A 1 17.01 -11.29 1.73
N ASN A 2 17.11 -10.15 2.42
CA ASN A 2 16.61 -10.00 3.79
C ASN A 2 15.09 -9.76 3.77
N ILE A 3 14.33 -10.58 4.48
CA ILE A 3 12.86 -10.47 4.59
C ILE A 3 12.46 -9.08 5.11
N GLN A 4 13.29 -8.51 5.97
CA GLN A 4 13.12 -7.14 6.48
C GLN A 4 13.15 -6.07 5.37
N SER A 5 14.00 -6.24 4.36
CA SER A 5 14.08 -5.33 3.22
C SER A 5 12.85 -5.43 2.33
N HIS A 6 12.27 -6.61 2.17
CA HIS A 6 11.03 -6.77 1.40
C HIS A 6 9.85 -6.07 2.09
N LEU A 7 9.74 -6.24 3.41
CA LEU A 7 8.72 -5.59 4.22
C LEU A 7 8.86 -4.06 4.22
N ASP A 8 10.09 -3.54 4.32
CA ASP A 8 10.34 -2.09 4.20
C ASP A 8 9.94 -1.53 2.83
N ASN A 9 10.23 -2.27 1.74
CA ASN A 9 9.79 -1.88 0.39
C ASN A 9 8.26 -1.86 0.25
N LEU A 10 7.56 -2.87 0.81
CA LEU A 10 6.09 -2.90 0.83
C LEU A 10 5.52 -1.71 1.61
N ILE A 11 6.09 -1.38 2.78
CA ILE A 11 5.69 -0.21 3.58
C ILE A 11 5.90 1.10 2.81
N ARG A 12 7.04 1.26 2.13
CA ARG A 12 7.31 2.45 1.28
C ARG A 12 6.28 2.56 0.16
N LYS A 13 5.96 1.45 -0.50
CA LYS A 13 4.96 1.39 -1.58
C LYS A 13 3.56 1.75 -1.06
N HIS A 14 3.18 1.21 0.10
CA HIS A 14 1.92 1.57 0.76
C HIS A 14 1.84 3.07 1.08
N LYS A 15 2.91 3.66 1.64
CA LYS A 15 2.98 5.11 1.90
C LYS A 15 2.88 5.95 0.62
N SER A 16 3.48 5.50 -0.48
CA SER A 16 3.39 6.20 -1.77
C SER A 16 1.97 6.17 -2.33
N LEU A 17 1.30 5.02 -2.27
CA LEU A 17 -0.10 4.87 -2.69
C LEU A 17 -1.03 5.75 -1.85
N ASP A 18 -0.81 5.86 -0.53
CA ASP A 18 -1.59 6.72 0.35
C ASP A 18 -1.47 8.21 -0.03
N LYS A 19 -0.25 8.67 -0.35
CA LYS A 19 -0.02 10.05 -0.82
C LYS A 19 -0.70 10.31 -2.16
N GLU A 20 -0.69 9.34 -3.07
CA GLU A 20 -1.30 9.47 -4.38
C GLU A 20 -2.84 9.51 -4.30
N ILE A 21 -3.42 8.66 -3.45
CA ILE A 21 -4.84 8.67 -3.09
C ILE A 21 -5.24 10.04 -2.54
N LYS A 22 -4.52 10.55 -1.52
CA LYS A 22 -4.81 11.86 -0.93
C LYS A 22 -4.70 13.00 -1.94
N ARG A 23 -3.73 12.96 -2.86
CA ARG A 23 -3.61 13.98 -3.91
C ARG A 23 -4.79 13.98 -4.88
N ILE A 24 -5.34 12.80 -5.20
CA ILE A 24 -6.52 12.69 -6.06
C ILE A 24 -7.79 13.08 -5.29
N GLU A 25 -7.91 12.68 -4.02
CA GLU A 25 -9.05 13.04 -3.15
C GLU A 25 -9.12 14.54 -2.84
N THR A 26 -7.97 15.21 -2.76
CA THR A 26 -7.88 16.67 -2.56
C THR A 26 -7.94 17.47 -3.85
N GLY A 27 -7.85 16.81 -5.01
CA GLY A 27 -7.98 17.46 -6.31
C GLY A 27 -9.44 17.78 -6.63
N ALA A 28 -9.68 18.92 -7.30
CA ALA A 28 -11.02 19.31 -7.77
C ALA A 28 -11.60 18.38 -8.84
N PHE A 29 -10.75 17.56 -9.50
CA PHE A 29 -11.16 16.51 -10.42
C PHE A 29 -10.99 15.16 -9.72
N THR A 30 -12.06 14.69 -9.08
CA THR A 30 -12.14 13.34 -8.52
C THR A 30 -12.15 12.32 -9.66
N ALA A 31 -10.98 11.77 -9.98
CA ALA A 31 -10.86 10.63 -10.87
C ALA A 31 -11.27 9.34 -10.12
N GLU A 32 -12.57 9.14 -9.92
CA GLU A 32 -13.13 8.02 -9.12
C GLU A 32 -12.61 6.65 -9.56
N ALA A 33 -12.52 6.40 -10.87
CA ALA A 33 -11.96 5.15 -11.40
C ALA A 33 -10.51 4.92 -10.95
N ARG A 34 -9.66 5.96 -11.07
CA ARG A 34 -8.26 5.91 -10.66
C ARG A 34 -8.12 5.79 -9.13
N LEU A 35 -8.98 6.47 -8.38
CA LEU A 35 -9.03 6.40 -6.93
C LEU A 35 -9.39 4.99 -6.45
N HIS A 36 -10.38 4.36 -7.10
CA HIS A 36 -10.80 3.00 -6.79
C HIS A 36 -9.68 1.98 -7.07
N GLU A 37 -8.99 2.10 -8.21
CA GLU A 37 -7.83 1.26 -8.52
C GLU A 37 -6.69 1.43 -7.50
N LEU A 38 -6.38 2.66 -7.11
CA LEU A 38 -5.35 2.94 -6.11
C LEU A 38 -5.72 2.39 -4.73
N LYS A 39 -7.00 2.51 -4.31
CA LYS A 39 -7.50 1.93 -3.07
C LYS A 39 -7.41 0.40 -3.09
N LYS A 40 -7.75 -0.24 -4.22
CA LYS A 40 -7.61 -1.69 -4.39
C LYS A 40 -6.15 -2.13 -4.29
N ARG A 41 -5.23 -1.44 -4.96
CA ARG A 41 -3.78 -1.71 -4.86
C ARG A 41 -3.25 -1.49 -3.44
N LYS A 42 -3.73 -0.45 -2.75
CA LYS A 42 -3.37 -0.19 -1.35
C LYS A 42 -3.83 -1.33 -0.44
N LEU A 43 -5.04 -1.85 -0.64
CA LEU A 43 -5.57 -2.99 0.12
C LEU A 43 -4.72 -4.24 -0.10
N GLN A 44 -4.39 -4.56 -1.36
CA GLN A 44 -3.51 -5.68 -1.69
C GLN A 44 -2.14 -5.58 -1.01
N VAL A 45 -1.49 -4.42 -1.09
CA VAL A 45 -0.18 -4.21 -0.42
C VAL A 45 -0.32 -4.31 1.10
N LYS A 46 -1.42 -3.85 1.69
CA LYS A 46 -1.68 -3.99 3.13
C LYS A 46 -1.88 -5.46 3.52
N ASP A 47 -2.59 -6.23 2.71
CA ASP A 47 -2.78 -7.66 2.92
C ASP A 47 -1.45 -8.41 2.80
N GLU A 48 -0.63 -8.09 1.79
CA GLU A 48 0.72 -8.62 1.66
C GLU A 48 1.59 -8.29 2.88
N ILE A 49 1.59 -7.03 3.37
CA ILE A 49 2.32 -6.66 4.59
C ILE A 49 1.82 -7.45 5.78
N THR A 50 0.50 -7.64 5.92
CA THR A 50 -0.11 -8.36 7.04
C THR A 50 0.26 -9.83 6.99
N ASP A 51 0.19 -10.47 5.82
CA ASP A 51 0.58 -11.86 5.62
C ASP A 51 2.08 -12.06 5.89
N PHE A 52 2.93 -11.20 5.33
CA PHE A 52 4.37 -11.23 5.58
C PHE A 52 4.73 -10.96 7.04
N SER A 53 4.06 -10.00 7.69
CA SER A 53 4.26 -9.71 9.12
C SER A 53 3.84 -10.88 9.99
N LYS A 54 2.73 -11.55 9.65
CA LYS A 54 2.31 -12.78 10.36
C LYS A 54 3.34 -13.88 10.20
N ARG A 55 3.81 -14.14 8.98
CA ARG A 55 4.84 -15.16 8.70
C ARG A 55 6.16 -14.90 9.41
N THR A 56 6.53 -13.64 9.59
CA THR A 56 7.79 -13.25 10.26
C THR A 56 7.69 -13.23 11.78
N ASN A 57 6.50 -12.96 12.33
CA ASN A 57 6.23 -12.96 13.78
C ASN A 57 5.95 -14.37 14.35
N VAL A 58 5.94 -15.41 13.51
CA VAL A 58 6.00 -16.81 13.96
C VAL A 58 7.47 -17.16 14.19
N ARG A 59 7.98 -16.80 15.36
CA ARG A 59 9.26 -17.28 15.90
C ARG A 59 9.16 -17.43 17.39
#